data_AF-A0A6A9SVU8-F1
#
_entry.id   AF-A0A6A9SVU8-F1
#
_cell.length_a   1.000
_cell.length_b   1.000
_cell.length_c   1.000
_cell.angle_alpha   90.00
_cell.angle_beta   90.00
_cell.angle_gamma   90.00
#
_symmetry.space_group_name_H-M   'P 1'
#
loop_
_entity.id
_entity.type
_entity.pdbx_description
1 polymer ?
#
loop_
_entity_poly.entity_id
_entity_poly.type
_entity_poly.pdbx_seq_one_letter_code
_entity_poly.pdbx_strand_id
1 'polypeptide(L)'
;MIGSKLRSAINLYSEGGVRRVTDGISTAARREFNDIFRPGTPIYELDWDLIIVLDACRADLLQSVASQYSYLNTDTVYSVGTKTTEWMGKNFTERFRNDMESTAYVSANPNSDKFVSSDDFAILDELWRYAWDDDIGTVHPRSVTDRAINIHRTHTPDKMIAHYMQPHEPFYQKINTGPAYENTHRQKDLSGINWTKAQ
;
A
#
# COMPACT_ATOMS: atom_id res chain seq x y z
N MET A 1 18.34 12.79 19.24
CA MET A 1 19.09 13.33 18.07
C MET A 1 18.17 13.77 16.90
N ILE A 2 16.84 13.79 17.08
CA ILE A 2 15.85 14.12 16.03
C ILE A 2 15.62 15.64 15.89
N GLY A 3 15.71 16.39 16.99
CA GLY A 3 15.38 17.83 17.00
C GLY A 3 16.35 18.77 16.29
N SER A 4 17.55 18.35 15.86
CA SER A 4 18.46 19.22 15.09
C SER A 4 18.11 19.22 13.60
N LYS A 5 17.81 18.04 13.03
CA LYS A 5 17.44 17.88 11.62
C LYS A 5 16.12 18.56 11.27
N LEU A 6 15.15 18.47 12.17
CA LEU A 6 13.85 19.12 12.01
C LEU A 6 13.97 20.66 12.00
N ARG A 7 14.78 21.22 12.90
CA ARG A 7 15.08 22.66 12.93
C ARG A 7 15.80 23.12 11.67
N SER A 8 16.75 22.35 11.16
CA SER A 8 17.40 22.63 9.88
C SER A 8 16.40 22.63 8.71
N ALA A 9 15.46 21.68 8.67
CA ALA A 9 14.42 21.63 7.63
C ALA A 9 13.45 22.83 7.70
N ILE A 10 13.03 23.23 8.90
CA ILE A 10 12.17 24.41 9.12
C ILE A 10 12.90 25.69 8.70
N ASN A 11 14.17 25.86 9.08
CA ASN A 11 14.97 27.02 8.70
C ASN A 11 15.20 27.10 7.18
N LEU A 12 15.50 25.97 6.53
CA LEU A 12 15.65 25.89 5.07
C LEU A 12 14.35 26.26 4.33
N TYR A 13 13.19 25.89 4.88
CA TYR A 13 11.89 26.29 4.35
C TYR A 13 11.66 27.81 4.49
N SER A 14 11.93 28.38 5.66
CA SER A 14 11.77 29.83 5.88
C SER A 14 12.71 30.69 5.02
N GLU A 15 13.89 30.18 4.66
CA GLU A 15 14.91 30.94 3.92
C GLU A 15 14.86 30.75 2.39
N GLY A 16 14.14 29.76 1.86
CA GLY A 16 14.19 29.48 0.41
C GLY A 16 13.02 28.71 -0.19
N GLY A 17 11.96 28.46 0.58
CA GLY A 17 10.79 27.72 0.12
C GLY A 17 11.08 26.26 -0.25
N VAL A 18 10.06 25.57 -0.75
CA VAL A 18 10.05 24.11 -1.01
C VAL A 18 11.23 23.65 -1.88
N ARG A 19 11.71 24.50 -2.81
CA ARG A 19 12.76 24.17 -3.77
C ARG A 19 14.16 24.03 -3.14
N ARG A 20 14.45 24.70 -2.02
CA ARG A 20 15.72 24.50 -1.28
C ARG A 20 15.69 23.29 -0.35
N VAL A 21 14.51 22.90 0.12
CA VAL A 21 14.28 21.75 1.01
C VAL A 21 14.51 20.43 0.25
N THR A 22 14.20 20.39 -1.04
CA THR A 22 14.46 19.20 -1.86
C THR A 22 15.94 18.96 -2.07
N ASP A 23 16.76 19.98 -2.30
CA ASP A 23 18.09 19.72 -2.88
C ASP A 23 19.16 19.27 -1.86
N GLY A 24 18.89 19.29 -0.55
CA GLY A 24 19.88 18.99 0.49
C GLY A 24 19.42 18.17 1.71
N ILE A 25 18.18 17.68 1.75
CA ILE A 25 17.62 17.03 2.95
C ILE A 25 17.57 15.51 2.81
N SER A 26 18.14 14.80 3.80
CA SER A 26 18.06 13.33 3.90
C SER A 26 16.62 12.82 3.87
N THR A 27 16.38 11.64 3.32
CA THR A 27 15.05 11.00 3.24
C THR A 27 14.30 10.99 4.57
N ALA A 28 15.01 10.78 5.69
CA ALA A 28 14.42 10.79 7.03
C ALA A 28 13.85 12.17 7.41
N ALA A 29 14.58 13.25 7.14
CA ALA A 29 14.13 14.60 7.46
C ALA A 29 13.02 15.09 6.52
N ARG A 30 12.99 14.63 5.25
CA ARG A 30 11.84 14.84 4.37
C ARG A 30 10.57 14.13 4.89
N ARG A 31 10.72 12.91 5.44
CA ARG A 31 9.62 12.16 6.04
C ARG A 31 9.08 12.84 7.30
N GLU A 32 9.95 13.21 8.24
CA GLU A 32 9.54 13.96 9.44
C GLU A 32 8.87 15.29 9.08
N PHE A 33 9.37 16.00 8.07
CA PHE A 33 8.73 17.20 7.57
C PHE A 33 7.33 16.92 7.01
N ASN A 34 7.16 15.88 6.19
CA ASN A 34 5.84 15.51 5.65
C ASN A 34 4.86 15.12 6.76
N ASP A 35 5.29 14.34 7.76
CA ASP A 35 4.45 13.95 8.88
C ASP A 35 3.91 15.16 9.67
N ILE A 36 4.68 16.25 9.75
CA ILE A 36 4.28 17.47 10.49
C ILE A 36 3.45 18.42 9.63
N PHE A 37 3.88 18.69 8.40
CA PHE A 37 3.31 19.76 7.58
C PHE A 37 2.25 19.28 6.57
N ARG A 38 2.18 17.97 6.31
CA ARG A 38 1.19 17.33 5.45
C ARG A 38 0.76 15.99 6.06
N PRO A 39 0.18 16.00 7.28
CA PRO A 39 -0.30 14.77 7.88
C PRO A 39 -1.31 14.15 6.93
N GLY A 40 -1.09 12.89 6.56
CA GLY A 40 -2.08 12.14 5.80
C GLY A 40 -3.32 11.88 6.62
N THR A 41 -4.41 11.51 5.96
CA THR A 41 -5.66 11.12 6.63
C THR A 41 -5.71 9.59 6.78
N PRO A 42 -5.82 9.05 8.01
CA PRO A 42 -6.04 7.62 8.19
C PRO A 42 -7.32 7.17 7.48
N ILE A 43 -7.31 5.99 6.86
CA ILE A 43 -8.42 5.53 6.03
C ILE A 43 -9.72 5.41 6.82
N TYR A 44 -9.67 5.04 8.09
CA TYR A 44 -10.86 4.90 8.93
C TYR A 44 -11.45 6.24 9.41
N GLU A 45 -10.80 7.37 9.11
CA GLU A 45 -11.40 8.70 9.27
C GLU A 45 -12.20 9.14 8.03
N LEU A 46 -12.14 8.37 6.94
CA LEU A 46 -12.89 8.61 5.71
C LEU A 46 -14.14 7.75 5.68
N ASP A 47 -15.15 8.20 4.94
CA ASP A 47 -16.36 7.43 4.67
C ASP A 47 -16.17 6.57 3.41
N TRP A 48 -16.25 5.25 3.55
CA TRP A 48 -16.07 4.28 2.48
C TRP A 48 -16.58 2.89 2.85
N ASP A 49 -17.02 2.14 1.85
CA ASP A 49 -17.39 0.72 1.96
C ASP A 49 -16.33 -0.22 1.35
N LEU A 50 -15.67 0.21 0.27
CA LEU A 50 -14.60 -0.53 -0.43
C LEU A 50 -13.42 0.38 -0.77
N ILE A 51 -12.21 -0.02 -0.34
CA ILE A 51 -10.95 0.56 -0.80
C ILE A 51 -10.23 -0.43 -1.72
N ILE A 52 -9.82 0.06 -2.89
CA ILE A 52 -8.92 -0.64 -3.80
C ILE A 52 -7.53 0.00 -3.69
N VAL A 53 -6.56 -0.75 -3.16
CA VAL A 53 -5.17 -0.31 -3.04
C VAL A 53 -4.37 -0.85 -4.21
N LEU A 54 -3.74 0.04 -4.97
CA LEU A 54 -2.79 -0.31 -6.04
C LEU A 54 -1.38 0.06 -5.58
N ASP A 55 -0.53 -0.93 -5.29
CA ASP A 55 0.78 -0.66 -4.71
C ASP A 55 1.69 0.12 -5.67
N ALA A 56 2.36 1.15 -5.17
CA ALA A 56 3.14 2.13 -5.93
C ALA A 56 2.40 2.86 -7.08
N CYS A 57 1.07 2.87 -7.10
CA CYS A 57 0.31 3.66 -8.07
C CYS A 57 0.42 5.15 -7.77
N ARG A 58 0.99 5.92 -8.69
CA ARG A 58 1.07 7.38 -8.56
C ARG A 58 -0.24 8.04 -9.00
N ALA A 59 -0.69 9.03 -8.25
CA ALA A 59 -1.92 9.78 -8.54
C ALA A 59 -1.91 10.45 -9.93
N ASP A 60 -0.75 10.97 -10.39
CA ASP A 60 -0.63 11.60 -11.70
C ASP A 60 -0.75 10.59 -12.86
N LEU A 61 -0.26 9.36 -12.66
CA LEU A 61 -0.44 8.28 -13.64
C LEU A 61 -1.90 7.83 -13.70
N LEU A 62 -2.57 7.68 -12.57
CA LEU A 62 -4.00 7.38 -12.54
C LEU A 62 -4.82 8.47 -13.25
N GLN A 63 -4.50 9.75 -13.01
CA GLN A 63 -5.10 10.90 -13.70
C GLN A 63 -4.95 10.84 -15.22
N SER A 64 -3.79 10.39 -15.72
CA SER A 64 -3.52 10.32 -17.16
C SER A 64 -4.43 9.34 -17.91
N VAL A 65 -4.95 8.32 -17.22
CA VAL A 65 -5.85 7.30 -17.80
C VAL A 65 -7.30 7.46 -17.36
N ALA A 66 -7.59 8.35 -16.40
CA ALA A 66 -8.92 8.47 -15.80
C ALA A 66 -10.01 8.79 -16.81
N SER A 67 -9.71 9.57 -17.86
CA SER A 67 -10.66 9.90 -18.94
C SER A 67 -11.16 8.68 -19.73
N GLN A 68 -10.48 7.53 -19.63
CA GLN A 68 -10.88 6.27 -20.27
C GLN A 68 -11.95 5.51 -19.45
N TYR A 69 -12.19 5.91 -18.20
CA TYR A 69 -13.04 5.19 -17.26
C TYR A 69 -14.05 6.16 -16.63
N SER A 70 -15.31 6.06 -17.04
CA SER A 70 -16.38 6.96 -16.58
C SER A 70 -16.67 6.90 -15.08
N TYR A 71 -16.20 5.86 -14.40
CA TYR A 71 -16.36 5.65 -12.96
C TYR A 71 -15.19 6.20 -12.12
N LEU A 72 -14.14 6.71 -12.74
CA LEU A 72 -13.01 7.29 -12.03
C LEU A 72 -13.19 8.80 -11.84
N ASN A 73 -13.09 9.25 -10.59
CA ASN A 73 -12.71 10.61 -10.24
C ASN A 73 -11.22 10.64 -9.87
N THR A 74 -10.62 11.83 -9.85
CA THR A 74 -9.17 11.97 -9.62
C THR A 74 -8.84 12.91 -8.48
N ASP A 75 -9.77 13.04 -7.54
CA ASP A 75 -9.54 13.77 -6.29
C ASP A 75 -8.46 13.05 -5.48
N THR A 76 -7.59 13.82 -4.84
CA THR A 76 -6.44 13.28 -4.12
C THR A 76 -6.48 13.65 -2.66
N VAL A 77 -6.23 12.66 -1.80
CA VAL A 77 -5.97 12.85 -0.36
C VAL A 77 -4.53 12.48 -0.05
N TYR A 78 -3.97 13.04 1.03
CA TYR A 78 -2.63 12.67 1.47
C TYR A 78 -2.66 11.33 2.21
N SER A 79 -1.84 10.39 1.76
CA SER A 79 -1.60 9.12 2.46
C SER A 79 -0.85 9.35 3.77
N VAL A 80 -1.19 8.60 4.81
CA VAL A 80 -0.45 8.59 6.09
C VAL A 80 0.94 7.96 5.96
N GLY A 81 1.19 7.19 4.90
CA GLY A 81 2.45 6.47 4.69
C GLY A 81 3.00 6.63 3.28
N THR A 82 4.33 6.67 3.19
CA THR A 82 5.07 6.74 1.92
C THR A 82 5.37 5.36 1.33
N LYS A 83 5.21 4.30 2.14
CA LYS A 83 5.41 2.90 1.79
C LYS A 83 4.34 2.07 2.48
N THR A 84 4.05 0.90 1.93
CA THR A 84 3.02 -0.01 2.45
C THR A 84 3.19 -0.35 3.93
N THR A 85 4.42 -0.59 4.40
CA THR A 85 4.67 -0.90 5.83
C THR A 85 4.29 0.26 6.76
N GLU A 86 4.60 1.49 6.35
CA GLU A 86 4.22 2.70 7.09
C GLU A 86 2.71 2.96 7.01
N TRP A 87 2.13 2.74 5.84
CA TRP A 87 0.68 2.86 5.61
C TRP A 87 -0.09 1.87 6.48
N MET A 88 0.32 0.59 6.53
CA MET A 88 -0.27 -0.42 7.41
C MET A 88 -0.13 0.00 8.87
N GLY A 89 1.08 0.32 9.34
CA GLY A 89 1.32 0.66 10.74
C GLY A 89 0.66 1.96 11.23
N LYS A 90 0.24 2.86 10.32
CA LYS A 90 -0.48 4.10 10.68
C LYS A 90 -2.00 3.99 10.49
N ASN A 91 -2.49 3.09 9.64
CA ASN A 91 -3.92 2.87 9.45
C ASN A 91 -4.47 1.76 10.37
N PHE A 92 -3.69 0.71 10.62
CA PHE A 92 -4.10 -0.45 11.41
C PHE A 92 -3.55 -0.32 12.82
N THR A 93 -4.28 0.43 13.64
CA THR A 93 -3.85 0.79 15.00
C THR A 93 -4.99 0.57 15.97
N GLU A 94 -4.66 0.44 17.26
CA GLU A 94 -5.62 0.29 18.35
C GLU A 94 -6.77 1.32 18.29
N ARG A 95 -6.46 2.54 17.84
CA ARG A 95 -7.44 3.63 17.70
C ARG A 95 -8.64 3.24 16.82
N PHE A 96 -8.43 2.38 15.82
CA PHE A 96 -9.42 1.99 14.83
C PHE A 96 -9.87 0.53 14.99
N ARG A 97 -9.62 -0.10 16.16
CA ARG A 97 -9.95 -1.50 16.44
C ARG A 97 -11.38 -1.85 16.04
N ASN A 98 -12.37 -1.05 16.46
CA ASN A 98 -13.78 -1.34 16.20
C ASN A 98 -14.12 -1.36 14.70
N ASP A 99 -13.53 -0.45 13.92
CA ASP A 99 -13.72 -0.42 12.47
C ASP A 99 -13.00 -1.60 11.79
N MET A 100 -11.83 -1.97 12.30
CA MET A 100 -11.05 -3.09 11.78
C MET A 100 -11.77 -4.43 12.03
N GLU A 101 -12.38 -4.62 13.20
CA GLU A 101 -13.14 -5.82 13.57
C GLU A 101 -14.34 -6.11 12.64
N SER A 102 -14.85 -5.11 11.91
CA SER A 102 -15.88 -5.27 10.87
C SER A 102 -15.35 -5.16 9.43
N THR A 103 -14.03 -5.04 9.27
CA THR A 103 -13.36 -4.91 7.97
C THR A 103 -12.81 -6.24 7.47
N ALA A 104 -13.07 -6.57 6.21
CA ALA A 104 -12.36 -7.61 5.48
C ALA A 104 -11.14 -7.03 4.75
N TYR A 105 -9.98 -7.65 4.92
CA TYR A 105 -8.74 -7.26 4.26
C TYR A 105 -8.20 -8.40 3.37
N VAL A 106 -8.30 -8.19 2.05
CA VAL A 106 -7.78 -9.09 1.02
C VAL A 106 -6.46 -8.54 0.50
N SER A 107 -5.34 -9.21 0.78
CA SER A 107 -4.00 -8.69 0.52
C SER A 107 -3.15 -9.63 -0.32
N ALA A 108 -2.64 -9.10 -1.44
CA ALA A 108 -1.53 -9.71 -2.18
C ALA A 108 -0.15 -9.26 -1.66
N ASN A 109 -0.09 -8.38 -0.65
CA ASN A 109 1.17 -7.78 -0.20
C ASN A 109 1.80 -8.55 0.98
N PRO A 110 3.00 -9.17 0.81
CA PRO A 110 3.64 -9.96 1.88
C PRO A 110 4.04 -9.17 3.12
N ASN A 111 3.98 -7.83 3.08
CA ASN A 111 4.20 -7.03 4.28
C ASN A 111 3.09 -7.23 5.31
N SER A 112 1.91 -7.74 4.94
CA SER A 112 0.84 -8.01 5.90
C SER A 112 1.28 -8.94 7.05
N ASP A 113 2.14 -9.92 6.76
CA ASP A 113 2.72 -10.87 7.74
C ASP A 113 3.32 -10.19 8.99
N LYS A 114 3.84 -8.98 8.83
CA LYS A 114 4.58 -8.28 9.89
C LYS A 114 3.80 -7.14 10.54
N PHE A 115 2.78 -6.63 9.86
CA PHE A 115 2.12 -5.37 10.21
C PHE A 115 0.63 -5.53 10.44
N VAL A 116 0.11 -6.75 10.33
CA VAL A 116 -1.32 -7.06 10.38
C VAL A 116 -1.49 -8.35 11.18
N SER A 117 -2.43 -8.36 12.13
CA SER A 117 -2.88 -9.59 12.79
C SER A 117 -4.22 -10.02 12.21
N SER A 118 -4.47 -11.33 12.13
CA SER A 118 -5.79 -11.84 11.76
C SER A 118 -6.85 -11.48 12.80
N ASP A 119 -6.47 -11.39 14.07
CA ASP A 119 -7.39 -11.12 15.19
C ASP A 119 -7.92 -9.68 15.18
N ASP A 120 -7.32 -8.82 14.36
CA ASP A 120 -7.68 -7.42 14.24
C ASP A 120 -8.79 -7.18 13.20
N PHE A 121 -9.06 -8.14 12.32
CA PHE A 121 -9.97 -7.99 11.18
C PHE A 121 -11.11 -9.00 11.22
N ALA A 122 -12.27 -8.63 10.66
CA ALA A 122 -13.35 -9.59 10.43
C ALA A 122 -12.85 -10.78 9.60
N ILE A 123 -12.08 -10.47 8.55
CA ILE A 123 -11.45 -11.43 7.65
C ILE A 123 -10.09 -10.87 7.22
N LEU A 124 -9.03 -11.65 7.37
CA LEU A 124 -7.74 -11.39 6.75
C LEU A 124 -7.46 -12.52 5.73
N ASP A 125 -7.47 -12.19 4.44
CA ASP A 125 -7.20 -13.12 3.34
C ASP A 125 -5.88 -12.76 2.63
N GLU A 126 -4.81 -13.46 2.98
CA GLU A 126 -3.44 -13.20 2.52
C GLU A 126 -3.09 -14.07 1.29
N LEU A 127 -3.51 -13.62 0.11
CA LEU A 127 -3.35 -14.36 -1.13
C LEU A 127 -1.90 -14.68 -1.49
N TRP A 128 -0.94 -13.86 -1.07
CA TRP A 128 0.48 -14.14 -1.31
C TRP A 128 0.95 -15.45 -0.64
N ARG A 129 0.19 -15.99 0.31
CA ARG A 129 0.45 -17.29 0.94
C ARG A 129 -0.03 -18.49 0.14
N TYR A 130 -0.93 -18.34 -0.83
CA TYR A 130 -1.54 -19.50 -1.52
C TYR A 130 -1.79 -19.31 -3.03
N ALA A 131 -1.80 -18.07 -3.53
CA ALA A 131 -2.07 -17.71 -4.92
C ALA A 131 -0.87 -17.01 -5.58
N TRP A 132 0.34 -17.23 -5.04
CA TRP A 132 1.58 -16.75 -5.63
C TRP A 132 1.88 -17.51 -6.92
N ASP A 133 2.32 -16.79 -7.94
CA ASP A 133 2.77 -17.35 -9.22
C ASP A 133 4.25 -17.02 -9.42
N ASP A 134 5.09 -18.06 -9.45
CA ASP A 134 6.54 -17.96 -9.57
C ASP A 134 7.00 -17.48 -10.96
N ASP A 135 6.20 -17.71 -12.01
CA ASP A 135 6.56 -17.31 -13.39
C ASP A 135 6.51 -15.79 -13.55
N ILE A 136 5.58 -15.14 -12.83
CA ILE A 136 5.46 -13.68 -12.81
C ILE A 136 6.05 -13.04 -11.56
N GLY A 137 6.30 -13.82 -10.50
CA GLY A 137 6.87 -13.35 -9.23
C GLY A 137 5.92 -12.49 -8.39
N THR A 138 4.61 -12.72 -8.49
CA THR A 138 3.58 -12.01 -7.70
C THR A 138 2.23 -12.73 -7.76
N VAL A 139 1.24 -12.25 -7.01
CA VAL A 139 -0.16 -12.71 -7.10
C VAL A 139 -0.85 -12.06 -8.30
N HIS A 140 -1.69 -12.82 -9.01
CA HIS A 140 -2.51 -12.27 -10.09
C HIS A 140 -3.52 -11.24 -9.59
N PRO A 141 -3.70 -10.08 -10.26
CA PRO A 141 -4.76 -9.13 -9.94
C PRO A 141 -6.12 -9.81 -9.93
N ARG A 142 -6.33 -10.74 -10.87
CA ARG A 142 -7.58 -11.48 -10.98
C ARG A 142 -7.89 -12.28 -9.71
N SER A 143 -6.88 -12.89 -9.08
CA SER A 143 -7.04 -13.62 -7.82
C SER A 143 -7.53 -12.71 -6.69
N VAL A 144 -6.99 -11.49 -6.58
CA VAL A 144 -7.43 -10.49 -5.60
C VAL A 144 -8.89 -10.10 -5.85
N THR A 145 -9.24 -9.80 -7.10
CA THR A 145 -10.61 -9.46 -7.48
C THR A 145 -11.59 -10.58 -7.16
N ASP A 146 -11.27 -11.82 -7.54
CA ASP A 146 -12.16 -12.96 -7.36
C ASP A 146 -12.35 -13.29 -5.87
N ARG A 147 -11.31 -13.17 -5.03
CA ARG A 147 -11.46 -13.31 -3.56
C ARG A 147 -12.28 -12.18 -2.94
N ALA A 148 -12.02 -10.93 -3.32
CA ALA A 148 -12.79 -9.79 -2.81
C ALA A 148 -14.29 -9.97 -3.11
N ILE A 149 -14.64 -10.34 -4.34
CA ILE A 149 -16.03 -10.64 -4.74
C ILE A 149 -16.60 -11.80 -3.93
N ASN A 150 -15.85 -12.89 -3.76
CA ASN A 150 -16.33 -14.04 -3.01
C ASN A 150 -16.60 -13.68 -1.55
N ILE A 151 -15.63 -13.06 -0.87
CA ILE A 151 -15.76 -12.67 0.54
C ILE A 151 -16.97 -11.74 0.73
N HIS A 152 -17.12 -10.74 -0.13
CA HIS A 152 -18.25 -9.81 -0.03
C HIS A 152 -19.60 -10.52 -0.19
N ARG A 153 -19.67 -11.55 -1.03
CA ARG A 153 -20.91 -12.32 -1.26
C ARG A 153 -21.22 -13.33 -0.17
N THR A 154 -20.21 -13.86 0.51
CA THR A 154 -20.39 -14.96 1.48
C THR A 154 -20.33 -14.52 2.94
N HIS A 155 -19.68 -13.39 3.23
CA HIS A 155 -19.46 -12.92 4.60
C HIS A 155 -19.99 -11.50 4.87
N THR A 156 -20.34 -10.74 3.82
CA THR A 156 -20.95 -9.40 3.92
C THR A 156 -20.32 -8.49 4.99
N PRO A 157 -19.01 -8.21 4.92
CA PRO A 157 -18.35 -7.30 5.85
C PRO A 157 -18.86 -5.86 5.64
N ASP A 158 -18.82 -5.04 6.69
CA ASP A 158 -19.23 -3.63 6.61
C ASP A 158 -18.26 -2.82 5.72
N LYS A 159 -16.98 -3.19 5.76
CA LYS A 159 -15.90 -2.53 5.03
C LYS A 159 -15.00 -3.58 4.38
N MET A 160 -14.45 -3.27 3.21
CA MET A 160 -13.48 -4.13 2.52
C MET A 160 -12.29 -3.37 1.98
N ILE A 161 -11.09 -3.93 2.16
CA ILE A 161 -9.85 -3.47 1.56
C ILE A 161 -9.35 -4.55 0.61
N ALA A 162 -9.23 -4.24 -0.68
CA ALA A 162 -8.64 -5.12 -1.69
C ALA A 162 -7.29 -4.54 -2.13
N HIS A 163 -6.20 -5.19 -1.76
CA HIS A 163 -4.84 -4.68 -1.92
C HIS A 163 -4.05 -5.51 -2.93
N TYR A 164 -3.86 -4.87 -4.09
CA TYR A 164 -3.12 -5.40 -5.23
C TYR A 164 -1.64 -5.05 -5.10
N MET A 165 -0.77 -5.96 -5.49
CA MET A 165 0.64 -5.64 -5.68
C MET A 165 0.85 -4.77 -6.91
N GLN A 166 -0.01 -4.84 -7.92
CA GLN A 166 0.16 -4.06 -9.14
C GLN A 166 -0.26 -2.60 -8.91
N PRO A 167 0.42 -1.62 -9.53
CA PRO A 167 1.47 -1.75 -10.54
C PRO A 167 2.91 -1.96 -10.02
N HIS A 168 3.15 -2.23 -8.74
CA HIS A 168 4.50 -2.52 -8.23
C HIS A 168 5.15 -3.68 -9.00
N GLU A 169 6.48 -3.65 -9.09
CA GLU A 169 7.26 -4.72 -9.69
C GLU A 169 7.07 -6.06 -8.94
N PRO A 170 7.14 -7.21 -9.64
CA PRO A 170 7.31 -7.37 -11.08
C PRO A 170 6.05 -6.98 -11.89
N PHE A 171 6.27 -6.26 -13.00
CA PHE A 171 5.18 -5.77 -13.84
C PHE A 171 4.54 -6.90 -14.66
N TYR A 172 3.22 -6.86 -14.76
CA TYR A 172 2.42 -7.78 -15.57
C TYR A 172 2.78 -7.78 -17.06
N GLN A 173 3.13 -6.61 -17.56
CA GLN A 173 3.64 -6.45 -18.92
C GLN A 173 5.15 -6.35 -18.82
N LYS A 174 5.87 -7.24 -19.52
CA LYS A 174 7.26 -6.99 -19.87
C LYS A 174 7.26 -5.69 -20.68
N ILE A 175 7.55 -4.58 -20.02
CA ILE A 175 7.94 -3.37 -20.73
C ILE A 175 9.22 -3.77 -21.46
N ASN A 176 9.22 -3.73 -22.78
CA ASN A 176 10.42 -3.96 -23.57
C ASN A 176 11.33 -2.73 -23.42
N THR A 177 11.79 -2.49 -22.19
CA THR A 177 12.91 -1.60 -21.93
C THR A 177 14.12 -2.33 -22.50
N GLY A 178 14.91 -1.66 -23.34
CA GLY A 178 16.15 -2.21 -23.89
C GLY A 178 17.10 -2.80 -22.83
N PRO A 179 18.31 -3.24 -23.22
CA PRO A 179 19.06 -4.24 -22.48
C PRO A 179 19.36 -3.84 -21.02
N ALA A 180 18.97 -4.75 -20.13
CA ALA A 180 19.40 -4.96 -18.74
C ALA A 180 19.03 -3.90 -17.68
N TYR A 181 17.93 -4.17 -16.99
CA TYR A 181 17.90 -4.04 -15.53
C TYR A 181 17.96 -5.46 -14.95
N GLU A 182 19.13 -5.87 -14.48
CA GLU A 182 19.30 -7.12 -13.72
C GLU A 182 18.62 -6.97 -12.35
N ASN A 183 17.64 -7.85 -12.09
CA ASN A 183 16.95 -7.99 -10.82
C ASN A 183 17.94 -8.35 -9.71
N THR A 184 18.38 -7.37 -8.94
CA THR A 184 19.24 -7.54 -7.76
C THR A 184 18.43 -7.49 -6.48
N HIS A 185 17.22 -8.06 -6.41
CA HIS A 185 16.44 -8.09 -5.16
C HIS A 185 16.18 -9.54 -4.74
N ARG A 186 16.70 -9.87 -3.54
CA ARG A 186 16.68 -11.19 -2.91
C ARG A 186 15.28 -11.81 -2.97
N GLN A 187 15.16 -12.95 -3.65
CA GLN A 187 14.13 -13.93 -3.35
C GLN A 187 14.16 -14.17 -1.84
N LYS A 188 13.07 -13.85 -1.15
CA LYS A 188 12.90 -14.37 0.22
C LYS A 188 12.69 -15.86 0.06
N ASP A 189 13.53 -16.63 0.74
CA ASP A 189 13.40 -18.07 0.85
C ASP A 189 12.08 -18.39 1.57
N LEU A 190 11.11 -18.93 0.82
CA LEU A 190 9.79 -19.37 1.31
C LEU A 190 9.73 -20.89 1.54
N SER A 191 10.88 -21.58 1.55
CA SER A 191 10.97 -23.04 1.71
C SER A 191 10.42 -23.60 3.03
N GLY A 192 10.10 -22.73 4.00
CA GLY A 192 9.54 -23.10 5.30
C GLY A 192 8.01 -23.08 5.39
N ILE A 193 7.27 -22.72 4.34
CA ILE A 193 5.80 -22.64 4.39
C ILE A 193 5.21 -23.99 4.02
N ASN A 194 4.44 -24.59 4.93
CA ASN A 194 3.84 -25.90 4.75
C ASN A 194 2.49 -25.74 4.02
N TRP A 195 2.44 -26.19 2.76
CA TRP A 195 1.31 -26.01 1.86
C TRP A 195 0.31 -27.16 1.98
N THR A 196 -0.64 -27.06 2.90
CA THR A 196 -1.86 -27.87 2.80
C THR A 196 -2.87 -27.12 1.91
N LYS A 197 -2.99 -27.59 0.67
CA LYS A 197 -4.04 -27.20 -0.27
C LYS A 197 -5.41 -27.36 0.40
N ALA A 198 -6.12 -26.26 0.64
CA ALA A 198 -7.53 -26.33 0.98
C ALA A 198 -8.32 -26.69 -0.29
N GLN A 199 -9.13 -27.74 -0.18
CA GLN A 199 -10.07 -28.22 -1.19
C GLN A 199 -11.26 -27.27 -1.35
#